data_AF-A0A7C4EGN6-F1
#
_entry.id   AF-A0A7C4EGN6-F1
#
_cell.length_a   1.000
_cell.length_b   1.000
_cell.length_c   1.000
_cell.angle_alpha   90.00
_cell.angle_beta   90.00
_cell.angle_gamma   90.00
#
_symmetry.space_group_name_H-M   'P 1'
#
loop_
_entity.id
_entity.type
_entity.pdbx_description
1 polymer ?
#
loop_
_entity_poly.entity_id
_entity_poly.type
_entity_poly.pdbx_seq_one_letter_code
_entity_poly.pdbx_strand_id
1 'polypeptide(L)'
;MTTTTMRQLALLVLSTAALNASVHAQQRGPDAPWPAPVPGFVPPQPGEHPRLFFRKADLPKLKQRAQTPEGKAIIERCKWLLDGATAVRGPGKFTLWDGAAFGFLYQMTGEKRYADLARTCMDRIWEGAIDRDNRYSLVPPNEPMRAGPSLSAVAMAYDLCYDAWDPAYRKEQAQKMFTWKGKCKKRGGEVSLERLSLNPDNPNPVSNHFALQVGGAGLTVLALAGDPELSAEQQQKLIEYQKGVDRHARKVMTEDFGEGGYFGEHAGPGVIAMTWTFTPWLLAEKVCAGRDWVTPRPNGEWMSLRFVMQTIPTAKGPMYTNPTAGRGGYGGDFLEQAGGHHSTYFCQGFGAIQPHRKAAMLWVYQNFVEPTEHQLYPNDLPAGQKSYDVFSYPHRAMFALVNWPFGVTPENPEKTLPKVAEDRRMGQYIFRNRWKDKDDIIVAVLFGSRTTDRLRRMMVWGLGQQMTFGTITPAVEGSAKINKARIDFFQPAEDGSGVVSAGGNCVAVDYSGAAGCDAVIVMVGPGATGQLGGSADKIRSQVQNVEAGGRKFSILTLTSTGQHPKAVVAGDKIALGGQTISHDGTKVVFGKMAGPPKIQQ
;
A
#
# COMPACT_ATOMS: atom_id res chain seq x y z
N MET A 1 -25.84 -54.83 13.99
CA MET A 1 -26.36 -53.62 13.33
C MET A 1 -25.80 -52.40 14.05
N THR A 2 -24.67 -51.83 13.62
CA THR A 2 -24.16 -50.50 14.06
C THR A 2 -22.81 -50.18 13.41
N THR A 3 -22.80 -49.91 12.10
CA THR A 3 -21.61 -49.34 11.41
C THR A 3 -21.97 -48.26 10.39
N THR A 4 -23.25 -47.86 10.30
CA THR A 4 -23.73 -46.99 9.22
C THR A 4 -23.80 -45.49 9.59
N THR A 5 -23.62 -45.11 10.85
CA THR A 5 -23.91 -43.74 11.32
C THR A 5 -22.72 -42.76 11.32
N MET A 6 -21.46 -43.20 11.27
CA MET A 6 -20.30 -42.28 11.27
C MET A 6 -19.91 -41.74 9.88
N ARG A 7 -20.18 -42.48 8.79
CA ARG A 7 -19.84 -42.00 7.43
C ARG A 7 -20.77 -40.90 6.93
N GLN A 8 -22.02 -40.86 7.37
CA GLN A 8 -22.98 -39.81 6.97
C GLN A 8 -22.74 -38.49 7.71
N LEU A 9 -22.24 -38.52 8.95
CA LEU A 9 -21.88 -37.29 9.68
C LEU A 9 -20.63 -36.62 9.10
N ALA A 10 -19.63 -37.40 8.66
CA ALA A 10 -18.42 -36.85 8.02
C ALA A 10 -18.71 -36.22 6.64
N LEU A 11 -19.62 -36.79 5.85
CA LEU A 11 -20.04 -36.21 4.57
C LEU A 11 -20.86 -34.91 4.74
N LEU A 12 -21.67 -34.80 5.80
CA LEU A 12 -22.48 -33.60 6.06
C LEU A 12 -21.65 -32.40 6.56
N VAL A 13 -20.56 -32.68 7.29
CA VAL A 13 -19.59 -31.66 7.75
C VAL A 13 -18.68 -31.20 6.61
N LEU A 14 -18.30 -32.09 5.69
CA LEU A 14 -17.55 -31.74 4.48
C LEU A 14 -18.41 -30.98 3.45
N SER A 15 -19.71 -31.29 3.33
CA SER A 15 -20.61 -30.57 2.43
C SER A 15 -20.97 -29.16 2.94
N THR A 16 -21.07 -28.96 4.25
CA THR A 16 -21.32 -27.62 4.84
C THR A 16 -20.07 -26.73 4.80
N ALA A 17 -18.87 -27.30 4.96
CA ALA A 17 -17.61 -26.56 4.75
C ALA A 17 -17.40 -26.18 3.27
N ALA A 18 -17.74 -27.08 2.33
CA ALA A 18 -17.65 -26.82 0.89
C ALA A 18 -18.70 -25.81 0.40
N LEU A 19 -19.94 -25.84 0.93
CA LEU A 19 -20.96 -24.84 0.61
C LEU A 19 -20.64 -23.45 1.20
N ASN A 20 -20.05 -23.35 2.39
CA ASN A 20 -19.62 -22.06 2.94
C ASN A 20 -18.43 -21.46 2.18
N ALA A 21 -17.51 -22.30 1.69
CA ALA A 21 -16.42 -21.87 0.81
C ALA A 21 -16.93 -21.43 -0.58
N SER A 22 -17.96 -22.08 -1.13
CA SER A 22 -18.52 -21.72 -2.44
C SER A 22 -19.34 -20.42 -2.41
N VAL A 23 -20.07 -20.14 -1.33
CA VAL A 23 -20.82 -18.88 -1.18
C VAL A 23 -19.88 -17.67 -0.97
N HIS A 24 -18.72 -17.85 -0.33
CA HIS A 24 -17.71 -16.80 -0.18
C HIS A 24 -16.83 -16.62 -1.43
N ALA A 25 -16.69 -17.64 -2.27
CA ALA A 25 -16.04 -17.51 -3.57
C ALA A 25 -16.92 -16.72 -4.57
N GLN A 26 -18.24 -16.75 -4.41
CA GLN A 26 -19.21 -16.12 -5.33
C GLN A 26 -19.39 -14.61 -5.15
N GLN A 27 -18.74 -13.99 -4.16
CA GLN A 27 -18.79 -12.53 -3.92
C GLN A 27 -17.41 -11.86 -4.05
N ARG A 28 -16.51 -12.41 -4.89
CA ARG A 28 -15.25 -11.75 -5.24
C ARG A 28 -15.40 -11.07 -6.58
N GLY A 29 -15.16 -9.76 -6.63
CA GLY A 29 -15.28 -8.97 -7.84
C GLY A 29 -15.51 -7.48 -7.58
N PRO A 30 -15.36 -6.62 -8.60
CA PRO A 30 -15.49 -5.18 -8.49
C PRO A 30 -16.87 -4.71 -8.00
N ASP A 31 -17.91 -5.55 -8.14
CA ASP A 31 -19.29 -5.24 -7.79
C ASP A 31 -19.73 -5.79 -6.42
N ALA A 32 -18.85 -6.51 -5.71
CA ALA A 32 -19.19 -7.10 -4.41
C ALA A 32 -19.56 -6.02 -3.38
N PRO A 33 -20.51 -6.29 -2.44
CA PRO A 33 -20.83 -5.36 -1.36
C PRO A 33 -19.58 -4.93 -0.60
N TRP A 34 -19.42 -3.62 -0.40
CA TRP A 34 -18.20 -3.06 0.15
C TRP A 34 -18.52 -1.80 0.94
N PRO A 35 -18.01 -1.62 2.18
CA PRO A 35 -17.25 -2.60 2.95
C PRO A 35 -18.07 -3.86 3.23
N ALA A 36 -17.39 -5.00 3.33
CA ALA A 36 -18.02 -6.26 3.70
C ALA A 36 -18.10 -6.39 5.23
N PRO A 37 -19.11 -7.09 5.79
CA PRO A 37 -19.13 -7.39 7.21
C PRO A 37 -17.97 -8.34 7.58
N VAL A 38 -17.32 -8.09 8.72
CA VAL A 38 -16.31 -8.99 9.28
C VAL A 38 -17.00 -10.21 9.92
N PRO A 39 -16.70 -11.45 9.49
CA PRO A 39 -17.33 -12.64 10.06
C PRO A 39 -17.08 -12.77 11.56
N GLY A 40 -18.15 -13.06 12.32
CA GLY A 40 -18.07 -13.23 13.78
C GLY A 40 -17.81 -11.93 14.55
N PHE A 41 -17.94 -10.76 13.92
CA PHE A 41 -17.76 -9.49 14.59
C PHE A 41 -18.79 -9.28 15.70
N VAL A 42 -18.29 -8.84 16.85
CA VAL A 42 -19.09 -8.38 17.99
C VAL A 42 -18.83 -6.88 18.14
N PRO A 43 -19.84 -6.00 18.23
CA PRO A 43 -19.59 -4.57 18.45
C PRO A 43 -18.85 -4.27 19.77
N PRO A 44 -18.03 -3.21 19.84
CA PRO A 44 -17.54 -2.65 21.10
C PRO A 44 -18.68 -2.25 22.03
N GLN A 45 -18.52 -2.48 23.32
CA GLN A 45 -19.43 -1.93 24.32
C GLN A 45 -19.22 -0.40 24.45
N PRO A 46 -20.24 0.35 24.92
CA PRO A 46 -20.05 1.76 25.25
C PRO A 46 -18.86 1.98 26.19
N GLY A 47 -17.97 2.90 25.84
CA GLY A 47 -16.73 3.18 26.59
C GLY A 47 -15.67 2.07 26.56
N GLU A 48 -15.80 1.06 25.69
CA GLU A 48 -14.77 0.04 25.52
C GLU A 48 -13.55 0.57 24.76
N HIS A 49 -12.38 0.51 25.40
CA HIS A 49 -11.08 0.90 24.87
C HIS A 49 -9.97 0.00 25.42
N PRO A 50 -8.89 -0.32 24.68
CA PRO A 50 -8.66 0.05 23.29
C PRO A 50 -9.61 -0.69 22.36
N ARG A 51 -9.84 -0.11 21.18
CA ARG A 51 -10.73 -0.68 20.16
C ARG A 51 -10.33 -0.39 18.73
N LEU A 52 -9.39 0.54 18.49
CA LEU A 52 -8.99 0.89 17.13
C LEU A 52 -8.23 -0.26 16.47
N PHE A 53 -7.20 -0.82 17.09
CA PHE A 53 -6.33 -1.81 16.41
C PHE A 53 -6.34 -3.20 17.04
N PHE A 54 -6.84 -3.27 18.27
CA PHE A 54 -7.12 -4.49 19.02
C PHE A 54 -8.07 -4.13 20.15
N ARG A 55 -8.83 -5.12 20.64
CA ARG A 55 -9.78 -4.95 21.74
C ARG A 55 -9.24 -5.47 23.06
N LYS A 56 -9.92 -5.15 24.16
CA LYS A 56 -9.61 -5.73 25.48
C LYS A 56 -9.52 -7.27 25.43
N ALA A 57 -10.40 -7.91 24.67
CA ALA A 57 -10.44 -9.36 24.48
C ALA A 57 -9.19 -9.93 23.78
N ASP A 58 -8.47 -9.11 23.00
CA ASP A 58 -7.26 -9.53 22.28
C ASP A 58 -5.99 -9.40 23.13
N LEU A 59 -6.02 -8.59 24.19
CA LEU A 59 -4.87 -8.28 25.03
C LEU A 59 -4.15 -9.53 25.59
N PRO A 60 -4.82 -10.59 26.08
CA PRO A 60 -4.12 -11.77 26.56
C PRO A 60 -3.24 -12.42 25.49
N LYS A 61 -3.76 -12.55 24.26
CA LYS A 61 -3.02 -13.11 23.13
C LYS A 61 -1.90 -12.17 22.68
N LEU A 62 -2.14 -10.87 22.63
CA LEU A 62 -1.12 -9.88 22.27
C LEU A 62 0.02 -9.80 23.29
N LYS A 63 -0.29 -9.90 24.59
CA LYS A 63 0.73 -9.97 25.65
C LYS A 63 1.56 -11.24 25.53
N GLN A 64 0.94 -12.40 25.29
CA GLN A 64 1.68 -13.64 25.02
C GLN A 64 2.59 -13.49 23.80
N ARG A 65 2.06 -12.89 22.74
CA ARG A 65 2.80 -12.61 21.51
C ARG A 65 3.97 -11.63 21.73
N ALA A 66 3.81 -10.65 22.61
CA ALA A 66 4.90 -9.74 23.01
C ALA A 66 6.03 -10.45 23.78
N GLN A 67 5.80 -11.66 24.30
CA GLN A 67 6.83 -12.45 24.99
C GLN A 67 7.67 -13.34 24.05
N THR A 68 7.28 -13.49 22.77
CA THR A 68 8.11 -14.22 21.80
C THR A 68 9.38 -13.43 21.47
N PRO A 69 10.42 -14.04 20.90
CA PRO A 69 11.63 -13.32 20.48
C PRO A 69 11.31 -12.12 19.57
N GLU A 70 10.43 -12.29 18.60
CA GLU A 70 10.00 -11.21 17.70
C GLU A 70 9.20 -10.13 18.45
N GLY A 71 8.29 -10.54 19.33
CA GLY A 71 7.51 -9.63 20.16
C GLY A 71 8.41 -8.76 21.03
N LYS A 72 9.38 -9.37 21.73
CA LYS A 72 10.36 -8.67 22.57
C LYS A 72 11.19 -7.70 21.74
N ALA A 73 11.67 -8.10 20.56
CA ALA A 73 12.42 -7.23 19.67
C ALA A 73 11.61 -5.99 19.25
N ILE A 74 10.31 -6.15 18.93
CA ILE A 74 9.43 -5.03 18.57
C ILE A 74 9.18 -4.09 19.77
N ILE A 75 9.00 -4.62 20.98
CA ILE A 75 8.83 -3.81 22.19
C ILE A 75 10.10 -3.03 22.51
N GLU A 76 11.27 -3.67 22.46
CA GLU A 76 12.55 -2.98 22.68
C GLU A 76 12.83 -1.94 21.59
N ARG A 77 12.44 -2.21 20.35
CA ARG A 77 12.48 -1.23 19.26
C ARG A 77 11.63 0.00 19.57
N CYS A 78 10.40 -0.19 20.05
CA CYS A 78 9.53 0.90 20.48
C CYS A 78 10.19 1.75 21.58
N LYS A 79 10.73 1.11 22.62
CA LYS A 79 11.41 1.79 23.73
C LYS A 79 12.63 2.56 23.26
N TRP A 80 13.46 1.97 22.39
CA TRP A 80 14.65 2.60 21.84
C TRP A 80 14.30 3.90 21.10
N LEU A 81 13.25 3.89 20.28
CA LEU A 81 12.77 5.07 19.56
C LEU A 81 12.22 6.17 20.46
N LEU A 82 11.73 5.79 21.65
CA LEU A 82 11.29 6.68 22.71
C LEU A 82 12.44 7.11 23.64
N ASP A 83 13.70 7.07 23.15
CA ASP A 83 14.92 7.38 23.93
C ASP A 83 14.97 6.58 25.26
N GLY A 84 14.61 5.29 25.22
CA GLY A 84 14.56 4.39 26.37
C GLY A 84 13.22 4.35 27.10
N ALA A 85 12.23 5.15 26.67
CA ALA A 85 10.88 5.21 27.23
C ALA A 85 10.85 5.53 28.74
N THR A 86 11.76 6.39 29.19
CA THR A 86 11.85 6.88 30.57
C THR A 86 11.24 8.27 30.75
N ALA A 87 11.15 9.06 29.67
CA ALA A 87 10.56 10.40 29.67
C ALA A 87 9.99 10.76 28.29
N VAL A 88 9.17 11.81 28.21
CA VAL A 88 8.74 12.38 26.93
C VAL A 88 9.92 13.07 26.26
N ARG A 89 10.15 12.74 24.99
CA ARG A 89 11.27 13.28 24.20
C ARG A 89 11.22 14.81 24.07
N GLY A 90 12.39 15.41 23.96
CA GLY A 90 12.54 16.86 23.77
C GLY A 90 12.17 17.34 22.35
N PRO A 91 12.15 18.66 22.13
CA PRO A 91 11.94 19.26 20.81
C PRO A 91 12.88 18.69 19.74
N GLY A 92 12.39 18.57 18.51
CA GLY A 92 13.14 18.01 17.37
C GLY A 92 13.22 16.47 17.34
N LYS A 93 13.00 15.79 18.47
CA LYS A 93 12.85 14.33 18.53
C LYS A 93 11.41 13.87 18.77
N PHE A 94 10.65 14.64 19.54
CA PHE A 94 9.25 14.39 19.83
C PHE A 94 8.43 14.13 18.55
N THR A 95 7.54 13.13 18.58
CA THR A 95 6.53 12.95 17.54
C THR A 95 5.14 13.09 18.15
N LEU A 96 4.16 13.54 17.36
CA LEU A 96 2.76 13.59 17.81
C LEU A 96 2.24 12.18 18.21
N TRP A 97 2.87 11.13 17.69
CA TRP A 97 2.53 9.74 17.97
C TRP A 97 3.26 9.12 19.18
N ASP A 98 4.05 9.90 19.93
CA ASP A 98 4.70 9.40 21.15
C ASP A 98 3.64 8.95 22.17
N GLY A 99 2.52 9.68 22.28
CA GLY A 99 1.40 9.31 23.14
C GLY A 99 0.81 7.93 22.79
N ALA A 100 0.62 7.65 21.50
CA ALA A 100 0.14 6.33 21.05
C ALA A 100 1.18 5.23 21.32
N ALA A 101 2.46 5.51 21.16
CA ALA A 101 3.52 4.54 21.45
C ALA A 101 3.62 4.20 22.94
N PHE A 102 3.53 5.22 23.81
CA PHE A 102 3.46 5.02 25.24
C PHE A 102 2.16 4.30 25.65
N GLY A 103 1.02 4.64 25.06
CA GLY A 103 -0.23 3.90 25.26
C GLY A 103 -0.11 2.42 24.86
N PHE A 104 0.56 2.12 23.75
CA PHE A 104 0.87 0.75 23.35
C PHE A 104 1.75 0.03 24.40
N LEU A 105 2.79 0.68 24.91
CA LEU A 105 3.61 0.10 26.00
C LEU A 105 2.79 -0.13 27.28
N TYR A 106 1.89 0.78 27.64
CA TYR A 106 0.94 0.58 28.74
C TYR A 106 0.09 -0.67 28.51
N GLN A 107 -0.51 -0.83 27.33
CA GLN A 107 -1.35 -1.99 27.04
C GLN A 107 -0.57 -3.32 27.12
N MET A 108 0.70 -3.32 26.71
CA MET A 108 1.54 -4.54 26.73
C MET A 108 2.08 -4.88 28.13
N THR A 109 2.38 -3.87 28.95
CA THR A 109 3.06 -4.05 30.25
C THR A 109 2.13 -3.93 31.46
N GLY A 110 1.04 -3.19 31.34
CA GLY A 110 0.19 -2.75 32.46
C GLY A 110 0.80 -1.64 33.32
N GLU A 111 1.99 -1.13 32.98
CA GLU A 111 2.66 -0.11 33.79
C GLU A 111 2.05 1.28 33.57
N LYS A 112 1.34 1.80 34.58
CA LYS A 112 0.64 3.09 34.51
C LYS A 112 1.56 4.27 34.12
N ARG A 113 2.86 4.22 34.45
CA ARG A 113 3.82 5.27 34.08
C ARG A 113 3.81 5.58 32.58
N TYR A 114 3.56 4.59 31.73
CA TYR A 114 3.50 4.81 30.29
C TYR A 114 2.26 5.61 29.90
N ALA A 115 1.10 5.34 30.50
CA ALA A 115 -0.09 6.18 30.28
C ALA A 115 0.10 7.61 30.82
N ASP A 116 0.88 7.80 31.89
CA ASP A 116 1.19 9.13 32.43
C ASP A 116 2.13 9.92 31.49
N LEU A 117 3.12 9.24 30.89
CA LEU A 117 3.94 9.82 29.83
C LEU A 117 3.10 10.16 28.59
N ALA A 118 2.16 9.29 28.21
CA ALA A 118 1.24 9.56 27.11
C ALA A 118 0.38 10.79 27.36
N ARG A 119 -0.15 10.98 28.58
CA ARG A 119 -0.86 12.19 29.00
C ARG A 119 0.00 13.45 28.81
N THR A 120 1.27 13.40 29.23
CA THR A 120 2.21 14.51 29.02
C THR A 120 2.41 14.81 27.52
N CYS A 121 2.45 13.79 26.66
CA CYS A 121 2.49 14.00 25.21
C CYS A 121 1.22 14.70 24.71
N MET A 122 0.04 14.27 25.16
CA MET A 122 -1.25 14.86 24.77
C MET A 122 -1.33 16.34 25.15
N ASP A 123 -0.95 16.68 26.38
CA ASP A 123 -0.95 18.05 26.88
C ASP A 123 -0.03 18.93 26.02
N ARG A 124 1.19 18.46 25.72
CA ARG A 124 2.12 19.16 24.81
C ARG A 124 1.55 19.37 23.40
N ILE A 125 0.83 18.39 22.85
CA ILE A 125 0.21 18.52 21.51
C ILE A 125 -0.84 19.65 21.52
N TRP A 126 -1.67 19.71 22.57
CA TRP A 126 -2.67 20.77 22.73
C TRP A 126 -2.05 22.14 23.01
N GLU A 127 -0.90 22.19 23.66
CA GLU A 127 -0.08 23.40 23.86
C GLU A 127 0.66 23.86 22.58
N GLY A 128 0.57 23.10 21.49
CA GLY A 128 1.12 23.47 20.19
C GLY A 128 2.49 22.89 19.86
N ALA A 129 2.87 21.78 20.51
CA ALA A 129 4.08 21.05 20.15
C ALA A 129 4.09 20.68 18.65
N ILE A 130 5.28 20.76 18.07
CA ILE A 130 5.54 20.46 16.67
C ILE A 130 6.20 19.09 16.59
N ASP A 131 5.77 18.27 15.65
CA ASP A 131 6.39 16.98 15.35
C ASP A 131 7.86 17.19 14.90
N ARG A 132 8.69 16.14 15.05
CA ARG A 132 10.03 16.11 14.46
C ARG A 132 10.02 16.45 12.97
N ASP A 133 8.97 16.04 12.25
CA ASP A 133 8.66 16.58 10.92
C ASP A 133 7.83 17.85 11.10
N ASN A 134 8.50 19.01 10.98
CA ASN A 134 7.90 20.33 11.24
C ASN A 134 6.66 20.67 10.38
N ARG A 135 6.33 19.82 9.39
CA ARG A 135 5.07 19.88 8.65
C ARG A 135 3.85 19.50 9.51
N TYR A 136 4.03 18.82 10.64
CA TYR A 136 2.95 18.36 11.50
C TYR A 136 2.91 19.09 12.85
N SER A 137 1.71 19.57 13.18
CA SER A 137 1.32 20.14 14.46
C SER A 137 -0.21 20.13 14.51
N LEU A 138 -0.81 20.00 15.69
CA LEU A 138 -2.27 20.07 15.84
C LEU A 138 -2.76 21.51 16.08
N VAL A 139 -1.98 22.31 16.82
CA VAL A 139 -2.35 23.67 17.24
C VAL A 139 -1.23 24.66 16.92
N PRO A 140 -1.40 25.57 15.93
CA PRO A 140 -2.28 25.41 14.79
C PRO A 140 -1.76 24.34 13.82
N PRO A 141 -2.62 23.69 13.03
CA PRO A 141 -2.18 22.81 11.96
C PRO A 141 -1.56 23.61 10.81
N ASN A 142 -0.59 23.05 10.12
CA ASN A 142 0.03 23.74 8.98
C ASN A 142 -0.94 23.89 7.80
N GLU A 143 -1.69 22.84 7.49
CA GLU A 143 -2.69 22.78 6.42
C GLU A 143 -3.65 21.58 6.64
N PRO A 144 -4.82 21.53 5.97
CA PRO A 144 -5.82 20.50 6.21
C PRO A 144 -5.31 19.06 6.03
N MET A 145 -4.44 18.79 5.05
CA MET A 145 -3.87 17.43 4.87
C MET A 145 -3.01 16.96 6.07
N ARG A 146 -2.46 17.90 6.85
CA ARG A 146 -1.63 17.58 8.02
C ARG A 146 -2.46 17.52 9.30
N ALA A 147 -3.62 18.20 9.31
CA ALA A 147 -4.58 18.15 10.39
C ALA A 147 -5.11 16.73 10.65
N GLY A 148 -5.51 16.00 9.60
CA GLY A 148 -6.02 14.64 9.73
C GLY A 148 -5.06 13.70 10.49
N PRO A 149 -3.80 13.54 10.04
CA PRO A 149 -2.79 12.77 10.77
C PRO A 149 -2.53 13.27 12.19
N SER A 150 -2.42 14.59 12.38
CA SER A 150 -2.15 15.17 13.71
C SER A 150 -3.27 14.88 14.71
N LEU A 151 -4.53 14.97 14.28
CA LEU A 151 -5.70 14.64 15.11
C LEU A 151 -5.78 13.14 15.38
N SER A 152 -5.46 12.31 14.38
CA SER A 152 -5.44 10.85 14.56
C SER A 152 -4.41 10.38 15.60
N ALA A 153 -3.28 11.09 15.73
CA ALA A 153 -2.26 10.75 16.73
C ALA A 153 -2.82 10.87 18.16
N VAL A 154 -3.62 11.92 18.41
CA VAL A 154 -4.36 12.14 19.66
C VAL A 154 -5.41 11.05 19.87
N ALA A 155 -6.18 10.73 18.83
CA ALA A 155 -7.21 9.67 18.89
C ALA A 155 -6.63 8.29 19.23
N MET A 156 -5.47 7.93 18.66
CA MET A 156 -4.79 6.66 18.96
C MET A 156 -4.28 6.62 20.41
N ALA A 157 -3.69 7.73 20.89
CA ALA A 157 -3.23 7.81 22.27
C ALA A 157 -4.40 7.72 23.27
N TYR A 158 -5.51 8.40 22.97
CA TYR A 158 -6.75 8.34 23.74
C TYR A 158 -7.28 6.91 23.83
N ASP A 159 -7.42 6.23 22.70
CA ASP A 159 -7.91 4.85 22.65
C ASP A 159 -7.03 3.90 23.48
N LEU A 160 -5.71 4.02 23.36
CA LEU A 160 -4.77 3.13 24.03
C LEU A 160 -4.60 3.44 25.53
N CYS A 161 -4.92 4.65 25.99
CA CYS A 161 -4.72 5.06 27.38
C CYS A 161 -6.01 5.25 28.18
N TYR A 162 -7.18 5.14 27.53
CA TYR A 162 -8.49 5.44 28.11
C TYR A 162 -8.64 4.92 29.54
N ASP A 163 -8.54 3.62 29.76
CA ASP A 163 -8.74 3.00 31.09
C ASP A 163 -7.73 3.46 32.16
N ALA A 164 -6.57 4.00 31.78
CA ALA A 164 -5.53 4.44 32.71
C ALA A 164 -5.70 5.89 33.17
N TRP A 165 -6.45 6.69 32.42
CA TRP A 165 -6.67 8.10 32.69
C TRP A 165 -7.91 8.31 33.54
N ASP A 166 -7.85 9.31 34.41
CA ASP A 166 -8.99 9.65 35.26
C ASP A 166 -10.19 10.13 34.42
N PRO A 167 -11.45 9.95 34.90
CA PRO A 167 -12.65 10.33 34.16
C PRO A 167 -12.69 11.79 33.71
N ALA A 168 -12.17 12.72 34.52
CA ALA A 168 -12.17 14.14 34.15
C ALA A 168 -11.26 14.39 32.94
N TYR A 169 -10.05 13.82 32.95
CA TYR A 169 -9.14 13.94 31.82
C TYR A 169 -9.68 13.26 30.56
N ARG A 170 -10.29 12.06 30.66
CA ARG A 170 -10.91 11.40 29.50
C ARG A 170 -11.98 12.29 28.86
N LYS A 171 -12.87 12.84 29.68
CA LYS A 171 -13.92 13.76 29.22
C LYS A 171 -13.36 15.00 28.55
N GLU A 172 -12.31 15.58 29.13
CA GLU A 172 -11.60 16.71 28.55
C GLU A 172 -11.03 16.36 27.16
N GLN A 173 -10.35 15.22 27.03
CA GLN A 173 -9.75 14.80 25.75
C GLN A 173 -10.81 14.48 24.69
N ALA A 174 -11.87 13.75 25.04
CA ALA A 174 -13.00 13.49 24.16
C ALA A 174 -13.60 14.80 23.64
N GLN A 175 -13.82 15.75 24.55
CA GLN A 175 -14.43 17.02 24.20
C GLN A 175 -13.53 17.94 23.39
N LYS A 176 -12.23 17.95 23.70
CA LYS A 176 -11.22 18.65 22.90
C LYS A 176 -11.18 18.12 21.47
N MET A 177 -11.15 16.80 21.27
CA MET A 177 -11.16 16.21 19.93
C MET A 177 -12.46 16.52 19.18
N PHE A 178 -13.62 16.38 19.84
CA PHE A 178 -14.92 16.62 19.20
C PHE A 178 -15.12 18.08 18.78
N THR A 179 -14.77 19.02 19.65
CA THR A 179 -14.97 20.46 19.41
C THR A 179 -13.77 21.14 18.75
N TRP A 180 -12.73 20.38 18.41
CA TRP A 180 -11.48 20.92 17.88
C TRP A 180 -11.70 21.76 16.61
N LYS A 181 -11.08 22.95 16.62
CA LYS A 181 -10.98 23.87 15.50
C LYS A 181 -9.52 24.34 15.38
N GLY A 182 -8.89 24.03 14.26
CA GLY A 182 -7.53 24.46 13.94
C GLY A 182 -7.52 25.52 12.84
N LYS A 183 -6.88 26.67 13.07
CA LYS A 183 -6.64 27.66 12.02
C LYS A 183 -5.38 27.29 11.23
N CYS A 184 -5.51 27.00 9.93
CA CYS A 184 -4.38 26.54 9.13
C CYS A 184 -3.34 27.64 8.86
N LYS A 185 -2.04 27.34 9.06
CA LYS A 185 -0.94 28.31 8.83
C LYS A 185 -0.77 28.72 7.36
N LYS A 186 -0.82 27.78 6.41
CA LYS A 186 -0.40 28.02 5.01
C LYS A 186 -1.52 28.35 4.02
N ARG A 187 -2.74 27.85 4.23
CA ARG A 187 -3.86 28.03 3.27
C ARG A 187 -4.95 28.98 3.74
N GLY A 188 -4.82 29.54 4.95
CA GLY A 188 -5.93 30.23 5.62
C GLY A 188 -7.10 29.27 5.90
N GLY A 189 -8.04 29.67 6.75
CA GLY A 189 -9.24 28.89 7.04
C GLY A 189 -9.15 27.95 8.25
N GLU A 190 -10.33 27.63 8.77
CA GLU A 190 -10.55 26.73 9.91
C GLU A 190 -10.77 25.30 9.42
N VAL A 191 -10.11 24.35 10.07
CA VAL A 191 -10.34 22.91 9.94
C VAL A 191 -10.84 22.35 11.26
N SER A 192 -11.72 21.35 11.20
CA SER A 192 -12.34 20.70 12.37
C SER A 192 -12.60 19.23 12.05
N LEU A 193 -12.94 18.43 13.06
CA LEU A 193 -13.37 17.04 12.85
C LEU A 193 -14.57 16.96 11.88
N GLU A 194 -15.54 17.87 12.05
CA GLU A 194 -16.69 18.01 11.14
C GLU A 194 -16.25 18.27 9.70
N ARG A 195 -15.40 19.28 9.48
CA ARG A 195 -14.94 19.64 8.14
C ARG A 195 -14.21 18.48 7.48
N LEU A 196 -13.28 17.84 8.20
CA LEU A 196 -12.54 16.69 7.67
C LEU A 196 -13.45 15.52 7.30
N SER A 197 -14.55 15.33 8.05
CA SER A 197 -15.51 14.23 7.84
C SER A 197 -16.53 14.51 6.74
N LEU A 198 -17.05 15.73 6.66
CA LEU A 198 -18.17 16.08 5.78
C LEU A 198 -17.72 16.81 4.52
N ASN A 199 -16.82 17.80 4.67
CA ASN A 199 -16.42 18.74 3.63
C ASN A 199 -14.88 18.93 3.60
N PRO A 200 -14.09 17.85 3.42
CA PRO A 200 -12.63 17.93 3.45
C PRO A 200 -12.11 18.81 2.32
N ASP A 201 -10.96 19.44 2.57
CA ASP A 201 -10.35 20.33 1.59
C ASP A 201 -9.76 19.56 0.42
N ASN A 202 -9.81 20.18 -0.76
CA ASN A 202 -9.45 19.56 -2.03
C ASN A 202 -10.14 18.19 -2.22
N PRO A 203 -11.49 18.13 -2.19
CA PRO A 203 -12.22 16.88 -2.33
C PRO A 203 -12.21 16.35 -3.77
N ASN A 204 -11.40 16.94 -4.66
CA ASN A 204 -11.27 16.46 -6.02
C ASN A 204 -10.59 15.09 -5.99
N PRO A 205 -11.05 14.15 -6.83
CA PRO A 205 -10.38 12.86 -6.91
C PRO A 205 -8.92 13.05 -7.35
N VAL A 206 -8.11 12.04 -7.06
CA VAL A 206 -6.70 11.97 -7.39
C VAL A 206 -5.89 13.06 -6.65
N SER A 207 -6.03 13.12 -5.32
CA SER A 207 -5.21 14.01 -4.47
C SER A 207 -4.76 13.35 -3.18
N ASN A 208 -3.44 13.37 -2.94
CA ASN A 208 -2.88 12.85 -1.69
C ASN A 208 -3.35 13.61 -0.42
N HIS A 209 -3.84 14.85 -0.56
CA HIS A 209 -4.41 15.60 0.56
C HIS A 209 -5.69 14.96 1.10
N PHE A 210 -6.47 14.31 0.25
CA PHE A 210 -7.83 13.88 0.56
C PHE A 210 -7.83 12.65 1.48
N ALA A 211 -7.13 11.58 1.11
CA ALA A 211 -7.04 10.36 1.92
C ALA A 211 -6.52 10.58 3.35
N LEU A 212 -5.56 11.51 3.53
CA LEU A 212 -5.02 11.84 4.85
C LEU A 212 -6.08 12.44 5.79
N GLN A 213 -6.93 13.33 5.25
CA GLN A 213 -8.03 13.96 5.98
C GLN A 213 -9.10 12.93 6.32
N VAL A 214 -9.51 12.12 5.33
CA VAL A 214 -10.55 11.10 5.49
C VAL A 214 -10.14 10.05 6.52
N GLY A 215 -8.94 9.47 6.39
CA GLY A 215 -8.45 8.47 7.35
C GLY A 215 -8.26 9.05 8.75
N GLY A 216 -7.79 10.29 8.87
CA GLY A 216 -7.60 10.94 10.16
C GLY A 216 -8.91 11.24 10.89
N ALA A 217 -9.90 11.74 10.14
CA ALA A 217 -11.26 11.91 10.63
C ALA A 217 -11.88 10.56 11.03
N GLY A 218 -11.79 9.55 10.17
CA GLY A 218 -12.32 8.22 10.42
C GLY A 218 -11.79 7.59 11.70
N LEU A 219 -10.47 7.62 11.91
CA LEU A 219 -9.87 7.14 13.17
C LEU A 219 -10.39 7.89 14.40
N THR A 220 -10.54 9.21 14.30
CA THR A 220 -11.04 10.04 15.40
C THR A 220 -12.51 9.76 15.69
N VAL A 221 -13.33 9.60 14.66
CA VAL A 221 -14.75 9.22 14.79
C VAL A 221 -14.88 7.84 15.44
N LEU A 222 -14.12 6.84 15.00
CA LEU A 222 -14.10 5.50 15.60
C LEU A 222 -13.62 5.55 17.06
N ALA A 223 -12.65 6.40 17.39
CA ALA A 223 -12.18 6.58 18.76
C ALA A 223 -13.23 7.21 19.68
N LEU A 224 -14.19 7.99 19.17
CA LEU A 224 -15.23 8.67 19.97
C LEU A 224 -16.62 8.00 19.92
N ALA A 225 -16.85 7.09 18.97
CA ALA A 225 -18.16 6.45 18.77
C ALA A 225 -18.63 5.68 20.01
N GLY A 226 -19.81 5.97 20.55
CA GLY A 226 -20.30 5.30 21.76
C GLY A 226 -19.47 5.58 23.03
N ASP A 227 -18.65 6.62 23.02
CA ASP A 227 -17.94 7.11 24.20
C ASP A 227 -18.94 7.78 25.18
N PRO A 228 -19.04 7.31 26.43
CA PRO A 228 -19.95 7.88 27.43
C PRO A 228 -19.60 9.32 27.83
N GLU A 229 -18.41 9.81 27.49
CA GLU A 229 -17.99 11.17 27.82
C GLU A 229 -18.60 12.25 26.91
N LEU A 230 -19.30 11.84 25.83
CA LEU A 230 -19.98 12.73 24.89
C LEU A 230 -21.51 12.65 25.04
N SER A 231 -22.20 13.76 24.75
CA SER A 231 -23.66 13.81 24.80
C SER A 231 -24.31 12.99 23.67
N ALA A 232 -25.60 12.66 23.83
CA ALA A 232 -26.37 11.97 22.80
C ALA A 232 -26.40 12.74 21.46
N GLU A 233 -26.46 14.07 21.51
CA GLU A 233 -26.40 14.92 20.31
C GLU A 233 -25.03 14.81 19.60
N GLN A 234 -23.95 14.79 20.38
CA GLN A 234 -22.60 14.62 19.85
C GLN A 234 -22.40 13.23 19.24
N GLN A 235 -22.95 12.19 19.89
CA GLN A 235 -22.97 10.84 19.34
C GLN A 235 -23.75 10.77 18.01
N GLN A 236 -24.88 11.47 17.92
CA GLN A 236 -25.64 11.57 16.66
C GLN A 236 -24.84 12.26 15.55
N LYS A 237 -24.09 13.33 15.87
CA LYS A 237 -23.17 13.99 14.93
C LYS A 237 -22.04 13.07 14.48
N LEU A 238 -21.48 12.24 15.36
CA LEU A 238 -20.46 11.26 14.97
C LEU A 238 -20.99 10.24 13.95
N ILE A 239 -22.26 9.85 14.03
CA ILE A 239 -22.90 8.99 13.01
C ILE A 239 -22.96 9.71 11.65
N GLU A 240 -23.26 11.01 11.64
CA GLU A 240 -23.24 11.82 10.41
C GLU A 240 -21.82 11.96 9.86
N TYR A 241 -20.84 12.18 10.73
CA TYR A 241 -19.42 12.27 10.36
C TYR A 241 -18.95 10.96 9.75
N GLN A 242 -19.30 9.80 10.34
CA GLN A 242 -19.00 8.48 9.77
C GLN A 242 -19.60 8.32 8.38
N LYS A 243 -20.86 8.71 8.15
CA LYS A 243 -21.47 8.66 6.80
C LYS A 243 -20.71 9.53 5.79
N GLY A 244 -20.18 10.67 6.23
CA GLY A 244 -19.29 11.50 5.43
C GLY A 244 -17.97 10.81 5.10
N VAL A 245 -17.30 10.26 6.11
CA VAL A 245 -16.07 9.47 5.96
C VAL A 245 -16.29 8.31 5.00
N ASP A 246 -17.38 7.54 5.13
CA ASP A 246 -17.69 6.40 4.25
C ASP A 246 -17.82 6.82 2.78
N ARG A 247 -18.54 7.92 2.52
CA ARG A 247 -18.70 8.48 1.17
C ARG A 247 -17.36 8.89 0.59
N HIS A 248 -16.52 9.54 1.38
CA HIS A 248 -15.20 10.01 0.93
C HIS A 248 -14.18 8.88 0.80
N ALA A 249 -14.23 7.88 1.66
CA ALA A 249 -13.38 6.70 1.60
C ALA A 249 -13.65 5.87 0.34
N ARG A 250 -14.92 5.73 -0.06
CA ARG A 250 -15.27 5.14 -1.36
C ARG A 250 -14.57 5.87 -2.49
N LYS A 251 -14.60 7.19 -2.48
CA LYS A 251 -13.92 8.02 -3.49
C LYS A 251 -12.40 7.84 -3.47
N VAL A 252 -11.75 7.83 -2.30
CA VAL A 252 -10.31 7.52 -2.21
C VAL A 252 -10.02 6.19 -2.89
N MET A 253 -10.80 5.17 -2.56
CA MET A 253 -10.56 3.80 -2.97
C MET A 253 -10.93 3.46 -4.41
N THR A 254 -11.92 4.16 -4.97
CA THR A 254 -12.38 3.90 -6.33
C THR A 254 -11.95 4.96 -7.31
N GLU A 255 -11.53 6.15 -6.86
CA GLU A 255 -11.17 7.28 -7.74
C GLU A 255 -9.74 7.78 -7.60
N ASP A 256 -9.17 7.82 -6.39
CA ASP A 256 -7.77 8.23 -6.20
C ASP A 256 -6.80 7.08 -6.45
N PHE A 257 -7.18 5.88 -6.00
CA PHE A 257 -6.53 4.61 -6.32
C PHE A 257 -7.31 3.86 -7.39
N GLY A 258 -6.58 3.14 -8.24
CA GLY A 258 -7.15 2.08 -9.05
C GLY A 258 -7.10 0.74 -8.35
N GLU A 259 -7.70 -0.27 -8.98
CA GLU A 259 -7.84 -1.62 -8.44
C GLU A 259 -6.52 -2.40 -8.32
N GLY A 260 -5.48 -1.98 -9.06
CA GLY A 260 -4.10 -2.48 -8.92
C GLY A 260 -3.27 -1.66 -7.93
N GLY A 261 -3.92 -0.70 -7.25
CA GLY A 261 -3.31 0.12 -6.22
C GLY A 261 -2.48 1.29 -6.75
N TYR A 262 -2.48 1.57 -8.06
CA TYR A 262 -1.80 2.77 -8.56
C TYR A 262 -2.56 4.02 -8.12
N PHE A 263 -1.82 5.07 -7.73
CA PHE A 263 -2.41 6.34 -7.31
C PHE A 263 -2.35 7.34 -8.44
N GLY A 264 -3.49 7.90 -8.82
CA GLY A 264 -3.61 8.69 -10.06
C GLY A 264 -2.77 9.97 -10.10
N GLU A 265 -2.30 10.46 -8.94
CA GLU A 265 -1.37 11.59 -8.88
C GLU A 265 -0.03 11.06 -9.35
N HIS A 266 0.71 10.33 -8.50
CA HIS A 266 1.91 9.55 -8.82
C HIS A 266 2.18 8.57 -7.64
N ALA A 267 3.17 7.69 -7.76
CA ALA A 267 3.50 6.72 -6.70
C ALA A 267 3.80 7.36 -5.33
N GLY A 268 4.68 8.39 -5.28
CA GLY A 268 5.06 9.08 -4.03
C GLY A 268 3.87 9.66 -3.25
N PRO A 269 3.03 10.52 -3.86
CA PRO A 269 1.76 10.96 -3.28
C PRO A 269 0.84 9.81 -2.83
N GLY A 270 0.82 8.68 -3.56
CA GLY A 270 0.07 7.49 -3.20
C GLY A 270 0.58 6.76 -1.96
N VAL A 271 1.89 6.81 -1.67
CA VAL A 271 2.46 6.30 -0.41
C VAL A 271 1.96 7.14 0.76
N ILE A 272 1.97 8.47 0.62
CA ILE A 272 1.48 9.38 1.65
C ILE A 272 0.00 9.16 1.93
N ALA A 273 -0.80 9.10 0.87
CA ALA A 273 -2.25 8.91 0.96
C ALA A 273 -2.60 7.64 1.75
N MET A 274 -1.76 6.61 1.66
CA MET A 274 -1.95 5.32 2.30
C MET A 274 -1.46 5.27 3.76
N THR A 275 -0.20 5.64 4.02
CA THR A 275 0.59 5.15 5.17
C THR A 275 0.32 5.83 6.51
N TRP A 276 -0.13 7.08 6.52
CA TRP A 276 -0.32 7.83 7.76
C TRP A 276 -1.62 7.51 8.48
N THR A 277 -2.74 7.54 7.75
CA THR A 277 -4.07 7.47 8.36
C THR A 277 -5.04 6.60 7.60
N PHE A 278 -4.94 6.51 6.27
CA PHE A 278 -5.94 5.79 5.50
C PHE A 278 -5.85 4.28 5.70
N THR A 279 -4.68 3.66 5.54
CA THR A 279 -4.51 2.23 5.87
C THR A 279 -4.78 1.93 7.34
N PRO A 280 -4.24 2.70 8.32
CA PRO A 280 -4.64 2.53 9.72
C PRO A 280 -6.16 2.60 9.93
N TRP A 281 -6.86 3.53 9.29
CA TRP A 281 -8.33 3.59 9.35
C TRP A 281 -8.98 2.32 8.77
N LEU A 282 -8.54 1.80 7.62
CA LEU A 282 -9.05 0.54 7.07
C LEU A 282 -8.87 -0.64 8.04
N LEU A 283 -7.76 -0.67 8.77
CA LEU A 283 -7.53 -1.68 9.81
C LEU A 283 -8.46 -1.48 11.00
N ALA A 284 -8.68 -0.23 11.41
CA ALA A 284 -9.54 0.10 12.54
C ALA A 284 -11.02 -0.17 12.27
N GLU A 285 -11.47 0.03 11.03
CA GLU A 285 -12.82 -0.31 10.59
C GLU A 285 -13.14 -1.81 10.81
N LYS A 286 -12.16 -2.70 10.60
CA LYS A 286 -12.35 -4.14 10.86
C LYS A 286 -12.53 -4.44 12.34
N VAL A 287 -11.69 -3.86 13.19
CA VAL A 287 -11.63 -4.17 14.62
C VAL A 287 -12.73 -3.46 15.40
N CYS A 288 -12.99 -2.19 15.09
CA CYS A 288 -13.90 -1.33 15.83
C CYS A 288 -15.34 -1.39 15.29
N ALA A 289 -15.52 -1.50 13.97
CA ALA A 289 -16.82 -1.36 13.32
C ALA A 289 -17.30 -2.62 12.60
N GLY A 290 -16.46 -3.65 12.50
CA GLY A 290 -16.79 -4.88 11.79
C GLY A 290 -16.95 -4.68 10.28
N ARG A 291 -16.30 -3.66 9.71
CA ARG A 291 -16.36 -3.30 8.30
C ARG A 291 -15.03 -3.56 7.61
N ASP A 292 -15.00 -4.55 6.73
CA ASP A 292 -13.85 -4.89 5.92
C ASP A 292 -13.85 -4.09 4.61
N TRP A 293 -12.95 -3.11 4.54
CA TRP A 293 -12.67 -2.36 3.32
C TRP A 293 -11.51 -2.94 2.50
N VAL A 294 -10.81 -3.95 3.01
CA VAL A 294 -9.68 -4.58 2.30
C VAL A 294 -10.16 -5.70 1.38
N THR A 295 -11.20 -6.42 1.78
CA THR A 295 -11.81 -7.52 1.02
C THR A 295 -13.31 -7.28 0.83
N PRO A 296 -14.00 -7.92 -0.14
CA PRO A 296 -13.50 -8.86 -1.15
C PRO A 296 -13.02 -8.18 -2.45
N ARG A 297 -13.00 -6.84 -2.51
CA ARG A 297 -12.52 -6.10 -3.68
C ARG A 297 -10.99 -6.00 -3.66
N PRO A 298 -10.32 -6.03 -4.84
CA PRO A 298 -8.86 -5.95 -4.92
C PRO A 298 -8.29 -4.62 -4.42
N ASN A 299 -9.04 -3.52 -4.53
CA ASN A 299 -8.57 -2.16 -4.28
C ASN A 299 -7.82 -2.00 -2.96
N GLY A 300 -8.32 -2.58 -1.86
CA GLY A 300 -7.73 -2.42 -0.52
C GLY A 300 -6.39 -3.09 -0.36
N GLU A 301 -6.28 -4.36 -0.76
CA GLU A 301 -5.02 -5.10 -0.61
C GLU A 301 -3.95 -4.67 -1.60
N TRP A 302 -4.35 -4.25 -2.81
CA TRP A 302 -3.43 -3.85 -3.85
C TRP A 302 -2.74 -2.51 -3.59
N MET A 303 -3.26 -1.69 -2.67
CA MET A 303 -2.50 -0.56 -2.11
C MET A 303 -1.16 -1.01 -1.51
N SER A 304 -1.12 -2.21 -0.92
CA SER A 304 0.09 -2.79 -0.32
C SER A 304 0.81 -3.76 -1.28
N LEU A 305 0.08 -4.62 -1.99
CA LEU A 305 0.68 -5.65 -2.87
C LEU A 305 1.43 -5.07 -4.07
N ARG A 306 1.11 -3.85 -4.52
CA ARG A 306 1.87 -3.19 -5.59
C ARG A 306 3.38 -3.11 -5.29
N PHE A 307 3.76 -2.95 -4.01
CA PHE A 307 5.17 -2.91 -3.63
C PHE A 307 5.83 -4.28 -3.74
N VAL A 308 5.10 -5.37 -3.49
CA VAL A 308 5.60 -6.74 -3.69
C VAL A 308 5.89 -7.00 -5.18
N MET A 309 5.06 -6.46 -6.07
CA MET A 309 5.25 -6.57 -7.53
C MET A 309 6.43 -5.74 -8.04
N GLN A 310 6.54 -4.49 -7.58
CA GLN A 310 7.46 -3.51 -8.18
C GLN A 310 8.87 -3.52 -7.57
N THR A 311 9.05 -4.06 -6.36
CA THR A 311 10.31 -3.93 -5.61
C THR A 311 11.41 -4.82 -6.18
N ILE A 312 12.60 -4.23 -6.29
CA ILE A 312 13.85 -4.87 -6.67
C ILE A 312 14.93 -4.48 -5.65
N PRO A 313 15.76 -5.43 -5.18
CA PRO A 313 16.94 -5.09 -4.39
C PRO A 313 18.03 -4.48 -5.26
N THR A 314 18.64 -3.39 -4.79
CA THR A 314 19.79 -2.77 -5.46
C THR A 314 20.90 -2.46 -4.46
N ALA A 315 22.12 -2.21 -4.94
CA ALA A 315 23.23 -1.78 -4.08
C ALA A 315 22.97 -0.45 -3.36
N LYS A 316 22.03 0.38 -3.87
CA LYS A 316 21.61 1.64 -3.26
C LYS A 316 20.40 1.48 -2.33
N GLY A 317 19.90 0.27 -2.17
CA GLY A 317 18.67 -0.05 -1.44
C GLY A 317 17.53 -0.55 -2.34
N PRO A 318 16.44 -1.05 -1.75
CA PRO A 318 15.28 -1.52 -2.47
C PRO A 318 14.62 -0.37 -3.23
N MET A 319 14.35 -0.62 -4.52
CA MET A 319 13.74 0.34 -5.43
C MET A 319 12.47 -0.27 -6.02
N TYR A 320 11.43 0.52 -6.21
CA TYR A 320 10.22 0.09 -6.91
C TYR A 320 10.17 0.72 -8.31
N THR A 321 9.83 -0.08 -9.33
CA THR A 321 9.78 0.39 -10.73
C THR A 321 8.59 1.34 -10.95
N ASN A 322 8.86 2.64 -10.90
CA ASN A 322 7.85 3.70 -10.93
C ASN A 322 7.81 4.45 -12.27
N PRO A 323 6.81 4.24 -13.15
CA PRO A 323 6.71 4.90 -14.46
C PRO A 323 6.42 6.42 -14.40
N THR A 324 6.68 7.06 -13.26
CA THR A 324 6.55 8.50 -13.02
C THR A 324 7.69 9.07 -12.15
N ALA A 325 8.85 8.40 -12.14
CA ALA A 325 10.04 8.78 -11.40
C ALA A 325 10.35 10.29 -11.44
N GLY A 326 10.60 10.88 -10.27
CA GLY A 326 11.02 12.28 -10.12
C GLY A 326 9.91 13.36 -10.12
N ARG A 327 8.62 12.99 -10.23
CA ARG A 327 7.51 13.97 -10.28
C ARG A 327 6.60 14.03 -9.05
N GLY A 328 7.02 13.44 -7.93
CA GLY A 328 6.19 13.32 -6.74
C GLY A 328 6.31 14.41 -5.67
N GLY A 329 7.37 15.23 -5.64
CA GLY A 329 7.69 16.15 -4.52
C GLY A 329 7.86 15.47 -3.14
N TYR A 330 7.55 14.18 -3.07
CA TYR A 330 7.36 13.34 -1.91
C TYR A 330 7.99 11.98 -2.27
N GLY A 331 9.31 11.88 -2.09
CA GLY A 331 10.07 10.63 -2.22
C GLY A 331 10.62 10.35 -3.63
N GLY A 332 11.57 9.42 -3.68
CA GLY A 332 12.16 8.88 -4.92
C GLY A 332 11.57 7.53 -5.35
N ASP A 333 12.31 6.82 -6.21
CA ASP A 333 11.99 5.45 -6.63
C ASP A 333 12.37 4.39 -5.57
N PHE A 334 12.91 4.80 -4.41
CA PHE A 334 13.36 3.92 -3.34
C PHE A 334 12.28 3.72 -2.28
N LEU A 335 12.26 2.56 -1.63
CA LEU A 335 11.49 2.37 -0.41
C LEU A 335 12.21 3.05 0.76
N GLU A 336 11.66 4.15 1.27
CA GLU A 336 12.30 5.00 2.30
C GLU A 336 11.79 4.70 3.72
N GLN A 337 12.31 3.68 4.38
CA GLN A 337 11.69 3.15 5.61
C GLN A 337 11.85 4.06 6.85
N ALA A 338 12.87 4.93 6.89
CA ALA A 338 13.12 5.82 8.03
C ALA A 338 12.34 7.16 8.00
N GLY A 339 11.63 7.48 6.92
CA GLY A 339 10.85 8.72 6.81
C GLY A 339 9.45 8.64 7.42
N GLY A 340 8.75 9.77 7.54
CA GLY A 340 7.32 9.78 7.89
C GLY A 340 6.40 9.42 6.72
N HIS A 341 6.66 10.00 5.55
CA HIS A 341 5.77 9.96 4.36
C HIS A 341 5.95 8.76 3.44
N HIS A 342 7.04 8.00 3.61
CA HIS A 342 7.52 7.01 2.63
C HIS A 342 7.89 5.67 3.24
N SER A 343 7.19 5.24 4.29
CA SER A 343 7.55 4.09 5.12
C SER A 343 6.30 3.29 5.54
N THR A 344 6.46 2.25 6.37
CA THR A 344 5.36 1.39 6.88
C THR A 344 4.63 0.53 5.85
N TYR A 345 5.28 0.31 4.72
CA TYR A 345 4.78 -0.55 3.65
C TYR A 345 4.38 -1.95 4.15
N PHE A 346 5.13 -2.49 5.10
CA PHE A 346 5.03 -3.88 5.53
C PHE A 346 4.31 -4.02 6.88
N CYS A 347 4.67 -3.24 7.90
CA CYS A 347 4.04 -3.41 9.22
C CYS A 347 2.53 -3.11 9.21
N GLN A 348 2.09 -2.17 8.37
CA GLN A 348 0.67 -1.94 8.10
C GLN A 348 0.17 -2.85 6.98
N GLY A 349 0.98 -3.07 5.93
CA GLY A 349 0.64 -3.91 4.79
C GLY A 349 0.23 -5.33 5.17
N PHE A 350 0.88 -5.95 6.15
CA PHE A 350 0.50 -7.28 6.63
C PHE A 350 -0.90 -7.34 7.26
N GLY A 351 -1.44 -6.22 7.75
CA GLY A 351 -2.83 -6.12 8.21
C GLY A 351 -3.80 -5.85 7.05
N ALA A 352 -3.28 -5.23 5.99
CA ALA A 352 -4.04 -4.77 4.83
C ALA A 352 -4.00 -5.74 3.65
N ILE A 353 -3.64 -7.01 3.84
CA ILE A 353 -3.67 -8.04 2.80
C ILE A 353 -4.33 -9.33 3.31
N GLN A 354 -4.79 -10.18 2.38
CA GLN A 354 -5.36 -11.47 2.73
C GLN A 354 -4.32 -12.40 3.38
N PRO A 355 -4.73 -13.27 4.34
CA PRO A 355 -3.80 -14.14 5.08
C PRO A 355 -2.88 -15.00 4.21
N HIS A 356 -3.41 -15.56 3.12
CA HIS A 356 -2.66 -16.44 2.21
C HIS A 356 -1.55 -15.70 1.43
N ARG A 357 -1.56 -14.36 1.39
CA ARG A 357 -0.54 -13.54 0.71
C ARG A 357 0.57 -13.05 1.66
N LYS A 358 0.44 -13.27 2.97
CA LYS A 358 1.42 -12.79 3.96
C LYS A 358 2.80 -13.42 3.80
N ALA A 359 2.86 -14.70 3.44
CA ALA A 359 4.13 -15.39 3.23
C ALA A 359 4.94 -14.79 2.07
N ALA A 360 4.27 -14.37 0.98
CA ALA A 360 4.88 -13.67 -0.15
C ALA A 360 5.40 -12.28 0.21
N MET A 361 4.60 -11.48 0.91
CA MET A 361 5.05 -10.16 1.37
C MET A 361 6.22 -10.27 2.36
N LEU A 362 6.20 -11.27 3.25
CA LEU A 362 7.31 -11.55 4.17
C LEU A 362 8.58 -11.96 3.42
N TRP A 363 8.46 -12.77 2.38
CA TRP A 363 9.59 -13.16 1.54
C TRP A 363 10.23 -11.94 0.90
N VAL A 364 9.45 -11.04 0.30
CA VAL A 364 10.00 -9.80 -0.30
C VAL A 364 10.68 -8.93 0.75
N TYR A 365 10.06 -8.75 1.93
CA TYR A 365 10.69 -7.98 3.00
C TYR A 365 12.06 -8.57 3.38
N GLN A 366 12.13 -9.86 3.69
CA GLN A 366 13.35 -10.51 4.19
C GLN A 366 14.44 -10.68 3.12
N ASN A 367 14.07 -10.81 1.84
CA ASN A 367 15.05 -11.03 0.78
C ASN A 367 15.47 -9.73 0.09
N PHE A 368 14.58 -8.73 -0.02
CA PHE A 368 14.86 -7.52 -0.80
C PHE A 368 15.04 -6.26 0.04
N VAL A 369 14.45 -6.19 1.24
CA VAL A 369 14.40 -4.96 2.03
C VAL A 369 15.32 -5.06 3.25
N GLU A 370 15.02 -5.99 4.16
CA GLU A 370 15.75 -6.24 5.41
C GLU A 370 17.28 -6.30 5.24
N PRO A 371 17.84 -6.96 4.19
CA PRO A 371 19.30 -7.09 4.05
C PRO A 371 20.05 -5.77 3.89
N THR A 372 19.37 -4.70 3.48
CA THR A 372 19.97 -3.38 3.23
C THR A 372 19.73 -2.38 4.36
N GLU A 373 18.84 -2.67 5.30
CA GLU A 373 18.37 -1.70 6.31
C GLU A 373 19.49 -1.15 7.19
N HIS A 374 20.40 -2.02 7.66
CA HIS A 374 21.54 -1.58 8.48
C HIS A 374 22.52 -0.68 7.73
N GLN A 375 22.69 -0.91 6.42
CA GLN A 375 23.54 -0.07 5.58
C GLN A 375 22.90 1.29 5.33
N LEU A 376 21.59 1.31 5.08
CA LEU A 376 20.86 2.52 4.71
C LEU A 376 20.52 3.40 5.93
N TYR A 377 20.30 2.78 7.08
CA TYR A 377 19.80 3.44 8.28
C TYR A 377 20.65 3.13 9.53
N PRO A 378 21.99 3.29 9.48
CA PRO A 378 22.87 2.91 10.59
C PRO A 378 22.61 3.70 11.88
N ASN A 379 22.09 4.94 11.75
CA ASN A 379 21.74 5.79 12.90
C ASN A 379 20.35 5.48 13.46
N ASP A 380 19.45 4.94 12.64
CA ASP A 380 18.08 4.64 13.06
C ASP A 380 17.92 3.17 13.42
N LEU A 381 18.80 2.25 13.01
CA LEU A 381 18.70 0.81 13.28
C LEU A 381 20.02 0.26 13.86
N PRO A 382 20.11 0.06 15.18
CA PRO A 382 21.32 -0.48 15.81
C PRO A 382 21.73 -1.82 15.20
N ALA A 383 23.05 -2.04 15.09
CA ALA A 383 23.61 -3.24 14.48
C ALA A 383 23.05 -4.53 15.11
N GLY A 384 22.66 -5.50 14.27
CA GLY A 384 22.12 -6.79 14.70
C GLY A 384 20.66 -6.77 15.14
N GLN A 385 19.99 -5.61 15.17
CA GLN A 385 18.56 -5.52 15.46
C GLN A 385 17.71 -5.58 14.20
N LYS A 386 16.55 -6.23 14.28
CA LYS A 386 15.55 -6.19 13.20
C LYS A 386 14.64 -4.98 13.37
N SER A 387 14.31 -4.30 12.26
CA SER A 387 13.44 -3.13 12.32
C SER A 387 11.96 -3.49 12.39
N TYR A 388 11.53 -4.60 11.78
CA TYR A 388 10.12 -4.94 11.55
C TYR A 388 9.36 -3.80 10.85
N ASP A 389 10.05 -3.07 9.96
CA ASP A 389 9.55 -1.85 9.31
C ASP A 389 9.21 -0.70 10.28
N VAL A 390 9.84 -0.71 11.48
CA VAL A 390 9.71 0.31 12.52
C VAL A 390 11.01 1.11 12.62
N PHE A 391 10.95 2.38 12.22
CA PHE A 391 12.06 3.34 12.28
C PHE A 391 11.64 4.59 13.06
N SER A 392 11.66 5.79 12.48
CA SER A 392 11.59 7.07 13.20
C SER A 392 10.32 7.38 14.02
N TYR A 393 9.22 6.64 13.83
CA TYR A 393 7.94 6.84 14.52
C TYR A 393 7.56 5.63 15.38
N PRO A 394 7.54 5.76 16.72
CA PRO A 394 7.49 4.62 17.64
C PRO A 394 6.14 3.88 17.67
N HIS A 395 5.02 4.57 17.41
CA HIS A 395 3.69 3.94 17.41
C HIS A 395 3.57 2.79 16.40
N ARG A 396 4.43 2.75 15.38
CA ARG A 396 4.43 1.71 14.35
C ARG A 396 4.79 0.34 14.90
N ALA A 397 5.46 0.28 16.05
CA ALA A 397 5.67 -0.96 16.78
C ALA A 397 4.35 -1.67 17.14
N MET A 398 3.27 -0.92 17.36
CA MET A 398 1.93 -1.48 17.54
C MET A 398 1.48 -2.23 16.27
N PHE A 399 1.59 -1.60 15.09
CA PHE A 399 1.22 -2.25 13.83
C PHE A 399 2.09 -3.48 13.57
N ALA A 400 3.40 -3.39 13.82
CA ALA A 400 4.29 -4.54 13.70
C ALA A 400 3.87 -5.67 14.65
N LEU A 401 3.63 -5.41 15.93
CA LEU A 401 3.21 -6.45 16.86
C LEU A 401 1.88 -7.07 16.43
N VAL A 402 0.88 -6.27 16.06
CA VAL A 402 -0.47 -6.77 15.69
C VAL A 402 -0.45 -7.54 14.37
N ASN A 403 0.23 -7.04 13.35
CA ASN A 403 0.03 -7.51 11.97
C ASN A 403 1.10 -8.48 11.48
N TRP A 404 2.33 -8.41 12.01
CA TRP A 404 3.46 -9.14 11.45
C TRP A 404 3.23 -10.66 11.49
N PRO A 405 3.56 -11.42 10.44
CA PRO A 405 3.22 -12.84 10.39
C PRO A 405 4.23 -13.71 11.18
N PHE A 406 4.18 -13.69 12.52
CA PHE A 406 5.09 -14.51 13.36
C PHE A 406 4.91 -16.00 13.06
N GLY A 407 6.03 -16.73 13.02
CA GLY A 407 6.04 -18.17 12.75
C GLY A 407 5.62 -18.56 11.33
N VAL A 408 5.28 -17.61 10.45
CA VAL A 408 4.99 -17.90 9.05
C VAL A 408 6.32 -18.08 8.32
N THR A 409 6.45 -19.21 7.63
CA THR A 409 7.58 -19.44 6.74
C THR A 409 7.43 -18.53 5.52
N PRO A 410 8.42 -17.65 5.23
CA PRO A 410 8.40 -16.83 4.03
C PRO A 410 8.36 -17.71 2.78
N GLU A 411 7.56 -17.32 1.80
CA GLU A 411 7.37 -18.09 0.58
C GLU A 411 7.54 -17.21 -0.65
N ASN A 412 8.22 -17.73 -1.67
CA ASN A 412 8.43 -16.98 -2.90
C ASN A 412 7.08 -16.51 -3.49
N PRO A 413 6.92 -15.22 -3.84
CA PRO A 413 5.65 -14.67 -4.31
C PRO A 413 5.04 -15.38 -5.51
N GLU A 414 5.81 -16.07 -6.35
CA GLU A 414 5.32 -16.84 -7.51
C GLU A 414 4.24 -17.88 -7.15
N LYS A 415 4.17 -18.30 -5.88
CA LYS A 415 3.19 -19.29 -5.42
C LYS A 415 1.84 -18.71 -5.04
N THR A 416 1.74 -17.40 -4.79
CA THR A 416 0.51 -16.77 -4.28
C THR A 416 0.14 -15.47 -4.99
N LEU A 417 1.01 -14.93 -5.84
CA LEU A 417 0.75 -13.71 -6.62
C LEU A 417 0.93 -13.97 -8.12
N PRO A 418 0.11 -13.32 -8.97
CA PRO A 418 0.36 -13.33 -10.40
C PRO A 418 1.66 -12.59 -10.72
N LYS A 419 2.34 -12.99 -11.80
CA LYS A 419 3.52 -12.29 -12.35
C LYS A 419 3.17 -11.05 -13.18
N VAL A 420 1.91 -10.88 -13.51
CA VAL A 420 1.36 -9.70 -14.18
C VAL A 420 0.32 -9.05 -13.28
N ALA A 421 0.44 -7.75 -13.04
CA ALA A 421 -0.56 -6.97 -12.31
C ALA A 421 -1.17 -5.90 -13.22
N GLU A 422 -2.47 -5.69 -13.07
CA GLU A 422 -3.24 -4.69 -13.80
C GLU A 422 -3.92 -3.68 -12.89
N ASP A 423 -3.90 -2.43 -13.32
CA ASP A 423 -4.73 -1.35 -12.82
C ASP A 423 -5.40 -0.72 -14.05
N ARG A 424 -6.59 -1.19 -14.41
CA ARG A 424 -7.29 -0.71 -15.62
C ARG A 424 -7.81 0.70 -15.42
N ARG A 425 -8.25 1.06 -14.21
CA ARG A 425 -8.71 2.42 -13.93
C ARG A 425 -7.62 3.44 -14.20
N MET A 426 -6.43 3.24 -13.63
CA MET A 426 -5.31 4.17 -13.77
C MET A 426 -4.42 3.87 -14.98
N GLY A 427 -4.61 2.71 -15.61
CA GLY A 427 -3.85 2.25 -16.77
C GLY A 427 -2.42 1.84 -16.45
N GLN A 428 -2.13 1.40 -15.22
CA GLN A 428 -0.82 0.84 -14.89
C GLN A 428 -0.82 -0.68 -15.14
N TYR A 429 0.23 -1.18 -15.79
CA TYR A 429 0.47 -2.61 -15.94
C TYR A 429 1.92 -2.93 -15.58
N ILE A 430 2.10 -4.05 -14.88
CA ILE A 430 3.41 -4.52 -14.43
C ILE A 430 3.59 -5.96 -14.92
N PHE A 431 4.68 -6.23 -15.62
CA PHE A 431 5.08 -7.55 -16.09
C PHE A 431 6.39 -7.93 -15.43
N ARG A 432 6.42 -9.01 -14.64
CA ARG A 432 7.59 -9.44 -13.89
C ARG A 432 7.92 -10.90 -14.20
N ASN A 433 9.19 -11.21 -14.48
CA ASN A 433 9.57 -12.58 -14.82
C ASN A 433 9.64 -13.52 -13.60
N ARG A 434 10.18 -13.04 -12.47
CA ARG A 434 10.44 -13.83 -11.25
C ARG A 434 10.69 -12.95 -10.03
N TRP A 435 10.74 -13.56 -8.85
CA TRP A 435 11.28 -12.94 -7.63
C TRP A 435 12.53 -13.69 -7.17
N LYS A 436 13.70 -13.12 -7.40
CA LYS A 436 14.98 -13.74 -7.03
C LYS A 436 15.98 -12.73 -6.50
N ASP A 437 16.36 -11.74 -7.30
CA ASP A 437 17.47 -10.83 -6.98
C ASP A 437 17.45 -9.55 -7.84
N LYS A 438 18.56 -8.80 -7.80
CA LYS A 438 18.76 -7.55 -8.56
C LYS A 438 18.69 -7.72 -10.09
N ASP A 439 18.82 -8.95 -10.58
CA ASP A 439 18.83 -9.27 -12.01
C ASP A 439 17.45 -9.74 -12.51
N ASP A 440 16.42 -9.71 -11.66
CA ASP A 440 15.03 -9.84 -12.08
C ASP A 440 14.68 -8.79 -13.14
N ILE A 441 13.66 -9.08 -13.96
CA ILE A 441 13.20 -8.22 -15.04
C ILE A 441 11.75 -7.80 -14.77
N ILE A 442 11.53 -6.49 -14.74
CA ILE A 442 10.21 -5.88 -14.55
C ILE A 442 9.99 -4.81 -15.62
N VAL A 443 8.85 -4.89 -16.30
CA VAL A 443 8.36 -3.84 -17.19
C VAL A 443 7.13 -3.21 -16.55
N ALA A 444 7.20 -1.92 -16.26
CA ALA A 444 6.08 -1.14 -15.75
C ALA A 444 5.67 -0.11 -16.80
N VAL A 445 4.41 -0.13 -17.22
CA VAL A 445 3.84 0.79 -18.21
C VAL A 445 2.63 1.52 -17.63
N LEU A 446 2.44 2.78 -18.04
CA LEU A 446 1.36 3.64 -17.60
C LEU A 446 0.68 4.36 -18.78
N PHE A 447 -0.57 3.99 -19.03
CA PHE A 447 -1.41 4.60 -20.07
C PHE A 447 -2.32 5.72 -19.55
N GLY A 448 -2.61 5.75 -18.24
CA GLY A 448 -3.31 6.87 -17.61
C GLY A 448 -2.35 7.92 -17.03
N SER A 449 -2.91 8.99 -16.49
CA SER A 449 -2.30 9.95 -15.54
C SER A 449 -3.17 11.20 -15.52
N ARG A 450 -3.24 11.89 -14.38
CA ARG A 450 -3.83 13.22 -14.26
C ARG A 450 -3.09 14.29 -15.10
N THR A 451 -1.82 14.07 -15.47
CA THR A 451 -0.98 15.07 -16.14
C THR A 451 -0.65 14.69 -17.59
N THR A 452 -0.66 15.69 -18.48
CA THR A 452 -0.22 15.59 -19.89
C THR A 452 1.29 15.78 -20.06
N ASP A 453 2.02 15.91 -18.95
CA ASP A 453 3.46 16.08 -18.94
C ASP A 453 4.21 14.89 -19.57
N ARG A 454 5.46 15.16 -20.00
CA ARG A 454 6.43 14.14 -20.43
C ARG A 454 6.83 13.26 -19.24
N LEU A 455 5.95 12.32 -18.88
CA LEU A 455 6.21 11.28 -17.88
C LEU A 455 6.99 10.12 -18.50
N ARG A 456 7.81 9.44 -17.68
CA ARG A 456 8.49 8.18 -18.03
C ARG A 456 7.51 7.01 -18.01
N ARG A 457 6.55 7.02 -18.92
CA ARG A 457 5.40 6.10 -18.91
C ARG A 457 5.73 4.64 -19.19
N MET A 458 6.98 4.33 -19.52
CA MET A 458 7.47 2.97 -19.58
C MET A 458 8.85 2.88 -18.94
N MET A 459 8.94 2.04 -17.92
CA MET A 459 10.18 1.70 -17.24
C MET A 459 10.46 0.22 -17.37
N VAL A 460 11.72 -0.10 -17.61
CA VAL A 460 12.22 -1.46 -17.67
C VAL A 460 13.35 -1.56 -16.65
N TRP A 461 13.16 -2.36 -15.62
CA TRP A 461 14.29 -2.87 -14.84
C TRP A 461 14.67 -4.23 -15.39
N GLY A 462 15.97 -4.51 -15.52
CA GLY A 462 16.42 -5.84 -15.88
C GLY A 462 17.93 -6.00 -15.85
N LEU A 463 18.41 -7.12 -15.31
CA LEU A 463 19.84 -7.48 -15.30
C LEU A 463 20.72 -6.38 -14.67
N GLY A 464 20.22 -5.76 -13.59
CA GLY A 464 20.89 -4.68 -12.87
C GLY A 464 20.80 -3.29 -13.53
N GLN A 465 20.00 -3.12 -14.59
CA GLN A 465 19.84 -1.86 -15.31
C GLN A 465 18.47 -1.25 -15.06
N GLN A 466 18.42 0.06 -14.87
CA GLN A 466 17.20 0.86 -14.81
C GLN A 466 17.04 1.65 -16.12
N MET A 467 16.06 1.31 -16.94
CA MET A 467 15.89 1.84 -18.29
C MET A 467 14.52 2.47 -18.50
N THR A 468 14.44 3.33 -19.52
CA THR A 468 13.19 3.75 -20.15
C THR A 468 13.22 3.32 -21.61
N PHE A 469 12.10 2.88 -22.16
CA PHE A 469 12.03 2.43 -23.55
C PHE A 469 10.82 3.06 -24.25
N GLY A 470 11.03 3.60 -25.45
CA GLY A 470 10.01 4.28 -26.26
C GLY A 470 9.32 5.45 -25.55
N THR A 471 8.12 5.76 -26.02
CA THR A 471 7.24 6.78 -25.42
C THR A 471 5.81 6.27 -25.38
N ILE A 472 5.01 6.66 -24.39
CA ILE A 472 3.57 6.32 -24.37
C ILE A 472 2.79 7.63 -24.40
N THR A 473 1.87 7.74 -25.35
CA THR A 473 0.86 8.80 -25.31
C THR A 473 -0.27 8.34 -24.39
N PRO A 474 -0.71 9.15 -23.42
CA PRO A 474 -1.82 8.78 -22.55
C PRO A 474 -3.07 8.42 -23.35
N ALA A 475 -3.73 7.35 -22.95
CA ALA A 475 -5.01 6.94 -23.47
C ALA A 475 -6.02 7.04 -22.33
N VAL A 476 -6.67 8.20 -22.23
CA VAL A 476 -7.60 8.50 -21.12
C VAL A 476 -8.98 8.89 -21.64
N GLU A 477 -10.00 8.50 -20.89
CA GLU A 477 -11.37 8.98 -20.98
C GLU A 477 -11.68 9.88 -19.80
N GLY A 478 -12.56 10.86 -20.03
CA GLY A 478 -13.03 11.79 -19.00
C GLY A 478 -12.35 13.16 -19.06
N SER A 479 -12.16 13.77 -17.89
CA SER A 479 -11.56 15.10 -17.74
C SER A 479 -10.21 15.02 -17.03
N ALA A 480 -9.39 16.06 -17.14
CA ALA A 480 -8.08 16.16 -16.47
C ALA A 480 -8.07 15.92 -14.94
N LYS A 481 -9.25 15.83 -14.28
CA LYS A 481 -9.41 15.54 -12.85
C LYS A 481 -9.92 14.12 -12.54
N ILE A 482 -10.40 13.39 -13.55
CA ILE A 482 -11.04 12.06 -13.45
C ILE A 482 -10.58 11.22 -14.66
N ASN A 483 -9.27 11.18 -14.92
CA ASN A 483 -8.73 10.45 -16.06
C ASN A 483 -8.80 8.95 -15.76
N LYS A 484 -9.69 8.23 -16.47
CA LYS A 484 -9.71 6.77 -16.50
C LYS A 484 -8.93 6.32 -17.73
N ALA A 485 -8.05 5.34 -17.60
CA ALA A 485 -7.36 4.82 -18.79
C ALA A 485 -8.35 4.08 -19.70
N ARG A 486 -8.22 4.29 -21.02
CA ARG A 486 -8.94 3.53 -22.05
C ARG A 486 -8.03 2.42 -22.57
N ILE A 487 -8.34 1.20 -22.19
CA ILE A 487 -7.57 0.01 -22.52
C ILE A 487 -8.30 -0.73 -23.64
N ASP A 488 -7.63 -0.88 -24.78
CA ASP A 488 -8.20 -1.51 -25.98
C ASP A 488 -8.03 -3.04 -25.92
N PHE A 489 -6.93 -3.51 -25.34
CA PHE A 489 -6.66 -4.93 -25.17
C PHE A 489 -5.71 -5.20 -23.98
N PHE A 490 -5.92 -6.32 -23.29
CA PHE A 490 -4.99 -6.83 -22.28
C PHE A 490 -4.99 -8.35 -22.26
N GLN A 491 -3.80 -8.96 -22.22
CA GLN A 491 -3.60 -10.41 -22.11
C GLN A 491 -2.34 -10.71 -21.28
N PRO A 492 -2.49 -11.18 -20.04
CA PRO A 492 -1.37 -11.68 -19.24
C PRO A 492 -1.05 -13.14 -19.58
N ALA A 493 0.15 -13.59 -19.21
CA ALA A 493 0.57 -14.99 -19.25
C ALA A 493 1.25 -15.43 -17.93
N GLU A 494 1.25 -16.74 -17.71
CA GLU A 494 1.72 -17.40 -16.49
C GLU A 494 3.20 -17.13 -16.16
N ASP A 495 4.04 -16.96 -17.18
CA ASP A 495 5.48 -16.69 -17.01
C ASP A 495 5.79 -15.19 -16.77
N GLY A 496 4.76 -14.35 -16.67
CA GLY A 496 4.88 -12.90 -16.53
C GLY A 496 4.90 -12.15 -17.86
N SER A 497 4.90 -12.86 -18.99
CA SER A 497 4.72 -12.25 -20.31
C SER A 497 3.32 -11.63 -20.42
N GLY A 498 3.13 -10.78 -21.42
CA GLY A 498 1.80 -10.28 -21.73
C GLY A 498 1.78 -9.14 -22.73
N VAL A 499 0.58 -8.72 -23.08
CA VAL A 499 0.33 -7.68 -24.08
C VAL A 499 -0.72 -6.71 -23.54
N VAL A 500 -0.48 -5.42 -23.75
CA VAL A 500 -1.44 -4.36 -23.44
C VAL A 500 -1.46 -3.33 -24.56
N SER A 501 -2.66 -2.96 -24.99
CA SER A 501 -2.89 -1.93 -26.01
C SER A 501 -3.82 -0.85 -25.48
N ALA A 502 -3.50 0.41 -25.77
CA ALA A 502 -4.29 1.57 -25.38
C ALA A 502 -3.97 2.78 -26.26
N GLY A 503 -5.02 3.37 -26.85
CA GLY A 503 -4.92 4.62 -27.61
C GLY A 503 -3.96 4.52 -28.80
N GLY A 504 -3.92 3.38 -29.47
CA GLY A 504 -3.03 3.11 -30.60
C GLY A 504 -1.58 2.77 -30.23
N ASN A 505 -1.23 2.75 -28.95
CA ASN A 505 0.03 2.16 -28.48
C ASN A 505 -0.20 0.70 -28.11
N CYS A 506 0.75 -0.18 -28.43
CA CYS A 506 0.77 -1.55 -27.96
C CYS A 506 2.15 -1.85 -27.35
N VAL A 507 2.17 -2.40 -26.14
CA VAL A 507 3.35 -2.90 -25.45
C VAL A 507 3.17 -4.39 -25.22
N ALA A 508 4.18 -5.17 -25.61
CA ALA A 508 4.20 -6.60 -25.39
C ALA A 508 5.53 -7.02 -24.76
N VAL A 509 5.47 -7.93 -23.80
CA VAL A 509 6.61 -8.43 -23.04
C VAL A 509 6.61 -9.95 -23.14
N ASP A 510 7.75 -10.53 -23.47
CA ASP A 510 7.97 -11.97 -23.60
C ASP A 510 9.16 -12.41 -22.72
N TYR A 511 8.87 -13.31 -21.79
CA TYR A 511 9.82 -13.96 -20.89
C TYR A 511 9.96 -15.46 -21.19
N SER A 512 9.42 -15.96 -22.31
CA SER A 512 9.43 -17.39 -22.66
C SER A 512 10.83 -17.94 -22.99
N GLY A 513 11.79 -17.06 -23.26
CA GLY A 513 13.13 -17.43 -23.74
C GLY A 513 13.17 -17.90 -25.20
N ALA A 514 12.04 -17.92 -25.91
CA ALA A 514 11.94 -18.42 -27.28
C ALA A 514 12.86 -17.68 -28.26
N ALA A 515 13.12 -16.40 -28.02
CA ALA A 515 14.01 -15.59 -28.85
C ALA A 515 15.52 -15.89 -28.62
N GLY A 516 15.87 -16.69 -27.61
CA GLY A 516 17.26 -16.95 -27.23
C GLY A 516 17.88 -15.85 -26.35
N CYS A 517 17.05 -15.07 -25.65
CA CYS A 517 17.46 -14.04 -24.69
C CYS A 517 16.53 -14.04 -23.47
N ASP A 518 16.90 -13.31 -22.40
CA ASP A 518 16.17 -13.30 -21.13
C ASP A 518 14.81 -12.60 -21.21
N ALA A 519 14.68 -11.57 -22.07
CA ALA A 519 13.41 -10.90 -22.31
C ALA A 519 13.36 -10.21 -23.68
N VAL A 520 12.15 -10.13 -24.24
CA VAL A 520 11.82 -9.28 -25.40
C VAL A 520 10.70 -8.32 -25.00
N ILE A 521 10.91 -7.02 -25.23
CA ILE A 521 9.91 -5.98 -25.05
C ILE A 521 9.66 -5.34 -26.42
N VAL A 522 8.42 -5.39 -26.89
CA VAL A 522 8.00 -4.89 -28.19
C VAL A 522 7.08 -3.70 -28.00
N MET A 523 7.32 -2.63 -28.75
CA MET A 523 6.41 -1.51 -28.89
C MET A 523 5.95 -1.34 -30.33
N VAL A 524 4.65 -1.12 -30.51
CA VAL A 524 4.02 -0.77 -31.79
C VAL A 524 3.13 0.46 -31.58
N GLY A 525 3.02 1.30 -32.61
CA GLY A 525 2.20 2.51 -32.59
C GLY A 525 3.03 3.81 -32.52
N PRO A 526 2.40 4.97 -32.26
CA PRO A 526 3.08 6.26 -32.22
C PRO A 526 4.25 6.30 -31.22
N GLY A 527 4.15 5.48 -30.17
CA GLY A 527 5.15 5.32 -29.12
C GLY A 527 6.40 4.51 -29.46
N ALA A 528 6.40 3.80 -30.59
CA ALA A 528 7.51 2.94 -31.04
C ALA A 528 8.67 3.78 -31.62
N THR A 529 9.26 4.63 -30.79
CA THR A 529 10.37 5.52 -31.18
C THR A 529 11.71 4.78 -31.21
N GLY A 530 11.85 3.70 -30.44
CA GLY A 530 13.11 3.00 -30.23
C GLY A 530 14.07 3.73 -29.31
N GLN A 531 13.63 4.82 -28.66
CA GLN A 531 14.46 5.54 -27.70
C GLN A 531 14.71 4.68 -26.47
N LEU A 532 15.98 4.53 -26.11
CA LEU A 532 16.42 3.84 -24.90
C LEU A 532 17.14 4.86 -24.01
N GLY A 533 16.75 4.93 -22.75
CA GLY A 533 17.35 5.84 -21.76
C GLY A 533 17.62 5.13 -20.45
N GLY A 534 18.09 5.89 -19.45
CA GLY A 534 18.48 5.36 -18.14
C GLY A 534 19.91 4.81 -18.14
N SER A 535 20.16 3.73 -17.39
CA SER A 535 21.47 3.10 -17.22
C SER A 535 21.69 1.93 -18.19
N ALA A 536 21.19 2.04 -19.42
CA ALA A 536 21.29 0.98 -20.41
C ALA A 536 22.76 0.69 -20.77
N ASP A 537 23.13 -0.59 -20.70
CA ASP A 537 24.37 -1.18 -21.14
C ASP A 537 24.13 -1.90 -22.47
N LYS A 538 24.88 -1.54 -23.50
CA LYS A 538 24.75 -2.09 -24.86
C LYS A 538 25.09 -3.58 -24.95
N ILE A 539 25.80 -4.13 -23.96
CA ILE A 539 26.09 -5.56 -23.89
C ILE A 539 24.83 -6.31 -23.47
N ARG A 540 24.09 -5.78 -22.49
CA ARG A 540 22.93 -6.47 -21.89
C ARG A 540 21.60 -6.03 -22.47
N SER A 541 21.56 -4.94 -23.21
CA SER A 541 20.36 -4.34 -23.76
C SER A 541 20.59 -3.85 -25.19
N GLN A 542 19.71 -4.24 -26.11
CA GLN A 542 19.78 -3.81 -27.51
C GLN A 542 18.40 -3.51 -28.07
N VAL A 543 18.28 -2.37 -28.75
CA VAL A 543 17.08 -1.99 -29.51
C VAL A 543 17.29 -2.22 -30.99
N GLN A 544 16.29 -2.84 -31.62
CA GLN A 544 16.17 -2.97 -33.07
C GLN A 544 14.85 -2.34 -33.52
N ASN A 545 14.90 -1.49 -34.54
CA ASN A 545 13.71 -0.93 -35.17
C ASN A 545 13.54 -1.58 -36.53
N VAL A 546 12.38 -2.16 -36.77
CA VAL A 546 12.04 -2.82 -38.04
C VAL A 546 10.64 -2.44 -38.48
N GLU A 547 10.36 -2.60 -39.77
CA GLU A 547 9.04 -2.40 -40.34
C GLU A 547 8.53 -3.74 -40.87
N ALA A 548 7.31 -4.12 -40.48
CA ALA A 548 6.65 -5.33 -40.95
C ALA A 548 5.14 -5.06 -41.10
N GLY A 549 4.52 -5.51 -42.18
CA GLY A 549 3.09 -5.29 -42.42
C GLY A 549 2.66 -3.81 -42.37
N GLY A 550 3.52 -2.90 -42.85
CA GLY A 550 3.30 -1.45 -42.86
C GLY A 550 3.30 -0.78 -41.48
N ARG A 551 3.85 -1.47 -40.46
CA ARG A 551 3.93 -0.96 -39.09
C ARG A 551 5.37 -0.97 -38.60
N LYS A 552 5.73 0.08 -37.86
CA LYS A 552 7.02 0.15 -37.16
C LYS A 552 6.95 -0.64 -35.84
N PHE A 553 7.94 -1.48 -35.63
CA PHE A 553 8.19 -2.19 -34.39
C PHE A 553 9.50 -1.68 -33.78
N SER A 554 9.45 -1.30 -32.52
CA SER A 554 10.64 -1.11 -31.70
C SER A 554 10.77 -2.31 -30.77
N ILE A 555 11.88 -3.04 -30.87
CA ILE A 555 12.11 -4.27 -30.12
C ILE A 555 13.34 -4.07 -29.23
N LEU A 556 13.14 -4.08 -27.92
CA LEU A 556 14.19 -4.14 -26.91
C LEU A 556 14.40 -5.61 -26.52
N THR A 557 15.64 -6.06 -26.55
CA THR A 557 16.03 -7.38 -26.04
C THR A 557 16.96 -7.21 -24.85
N LEU A 558 16.77 -8.03 -23.81
CA LEU A 558 17.65 -8.10 -22.65
C LEU A 558 18.34 -9.47 -22.62
N THR A 559 19.64 -9.48 -22.38
CA THR A 559 20.44 -10.72 -22.38
C THR A 559 21.53 -10.69 -21.32
N SER A 560 21.63 -11.78 -20.56
CA SER A 560 22.66 -12.01 -19.56
C SER A 560 23.97 -12.50 -20.19
N THR A 561 23.91 -13.04 -21.41
CA THR A 561 25.08 -13.61 -22.13
C THR A 561 25.80 -12.61 -23.02
N GLY A 562 25.20 -11.44 -23.25
CA GLY A 562 25.69 -10.46 -24.22
C GLY A 562 25.27 -10.74 -25.67
N GLN A 563 24.59 -11.87 -25.93
CA GLN A 563 24.17 -12.26 -27.27
C GLN A 563 22.71 -11.86 -27.51
N HIS A 564 22.50 -11.02 -28.53
CA HIS A 564 21.19 -10.53 -28.92
C HIS A 564 20.75 -11.16 -30.26
N PRO A 565 19.54 -11.72 -30.33
CA PRO A 565 19.02 -12.25 -31.60
C PRO A 565 18.74 -11.12 -32.59
N LYS A 566 19.00 -11.35 -33.87
CA LYS A 566 18.70 -10.38 -34.94
C LYS A 566 17.23 -10.48 -35.37
N ALA A 567 16.55 -9.35 -35.48
CA ALA A 567 15.22 -9.25 -36.06
C ALA A 567 15.29 -9.40 -37.59
N VAL A 568 14.54 -10.36 -38.14
CA VAL A 568 14.45 -10.62 -39.57
C VAL A 568 12.99 -10.49 -40.01
N VAL A 569 12.72 -9.54 -40.90
CA VAL A 569 11.36 -9.30 -41.42
C VAL A 569 11.04 -10.33 -42.50
N ALA A 570 9.87 -10.94 -42.40
CA ALA A 570 9.30 -11.85 -43.39
C ALA A 570 7.82 -11.50 -43.59
N GLY A 571 7.55 -10.61 -44.55
CA GLY A 571 6.19 -10.12 -44.83
C GLY A 571 5.62 -9.28 -43.69
N ASP A 572 4.55 -9.76 -43.06
CA ASP A 572 3.88 -9.12 -41.92
C ASP A 572 4.41 -9.59 -40.55
N LYS A 573 5.40 -10.48 -40.55
CA LYS A 573 5.99 -11.08 -39.36
C LYS A 573 7.46 -10.72 -39.21
N ILE A 574 7.94 -10.79 -37.98
CA ILE A 574 9.34 -10.63 -37.60
C ILE A 574 9.78 -11.90 -36.91
N ALA A 575 10.79 -12.57 -37.46
CA ALA A 575 11.50 -13.65 -36.77
C ALA A 575 12.59 -13.03 -35.87
N LEU A 576 12.64 -13.48 -34.61
CA LEU A 576 13.65 -13.06 -33.63
C LEU A 576 14.10 -14.31 -32.88
N GLY A 577 15.23 -14.89 -33.30
CA GLY A 577 15.63 -16.21 -32.81
C GLY A 577 14.56 -17.25 -33.12
N GLY A 578 14.10 -17.99 -32.09
CA GLY A 578 13.02 -18.97 -32.19
C GLY A 578 11.61 -18.41 -31.92
N GLN A 579 11.46 -17.09 -31.85
CA GLN A 579 10.19 -16.38 -31.64
C GLN A 579 9.72 -15.71 -32.93
N THR A 580 8.39 -15.59 -33.08
CA THR A 580 7.76 -14.80 -34.16
C THR A 580 6.95 -13.68 -33.54
N ILE A 581 7.02 -12.48 -34.11
CA ILE A 581 6.31 -11.29 -33.67
C ILE A 581 5.49 -10.75 -34.86
N SER A 582 4.21 -10.48 -34.65
CA SER A 582 3.37 -9.75 -35.61
C SER A 582 2.40 -8.82 -34.89
N HIS A 583 1.53 -8.13 -35.64
CA HIS A 583 0.48 -7.28 -35.08
C HIS A 583 -0.83 -7.49 -35.85
N ASP A 584 -1.93 -7.80 -35.15
CA ASP A 584 -3.21 -8.18 -35.77
C ASP A 584 -4.14 -6.99 -36.08
N GLY A 585 -3.71 -5.79 -35.74
CA GLY A 585 -4.49 -4.55 -35.87
C GLY A 585 -4.86 -3.95 -34.52
N THR A 586 -4.91 -4.76 -33.47
CA THR A 586 -5.19 -4.31 -32.10
C THR A 586 -4.01 -4.56 -31.16
N LYS A 587 -3.32 -5.69 -31.33
CA LYS A 587 -2.26 -6.13 -30.41
C LYS A 587 -1.08 -6.76 -31.14
N VAL A 588 0.05 -6.78 -30.46
CA VAL A 588 1.18 -7.65 -30.82
C VAL A 588 0.79 -9.11 -30.55
N VAL A 589 1.21 -10.00 -31.45
CA VAL A 589 1.03 -11.44 -31.33
C VAL A 589 2.40 -12.11 -31.30
N PHE A 590 2.70 -12.81 -30.22
CA PHE A 590 3.87 -13.69 -30.12
C PHE A 590 3.51 -15.08 -30.65
N GLY A 591 4.40 -15.69 -31.43
CA GLY A 591 4.24 -17.07 -31.92
C GLY A 591 4.33 -18.11 -30.81
N LYS A 592 5.05 -17.80 -29.73
CA LYS A 592 5.14 -18.59 -28.50
C LYS A 592 4.87 -17.68 -27.30
N MET A 593 3.88 -18.02 -26.50
CA MET A 593 3.53 -17.32 -25.27
C MET A 593 3.03 -18.37 -24.28
N ALA A 594 3.37 -18.23 -23.01
CA ALA A 594 2.82 -19.12 -21.98
C ALA A 594 1.29 -18.99 -21.91
N GLY A 595 0.65 -20.01 -21.33
CA GLY A 595 -0.79 -20.00 -21.08
C GLY A 595 -1.22 -18.89 -20.10
N PRO A 596 -2.53 -18.72 -19.88
CA PRO A 596 -3.04 -17.71 -18.96
C PRO A 596 -2.54 -17.95 -17.52
N PRO A 597 -2.45 -16.89 -16.69
CA PRO A 597 -2.05 -17.04 -15.29
C PRO A 597 -2.96 -18.00 -14.52
N LYS A 598 -2.35 -18.88 -13.72
CA LYS A 598 -3.06 -19.79 -12.80
C LYS A 598 -3.49 -19.09 -11.52
N ILE A 599 -2.74 -18.08 -11.10
CA ILE A 599 -3.04 -17.23 -9.95
C ILE A 599 -3.67 -15.95 -10.48
N GLN A 600 -4.82 -15.57 -9.93
CA GLN A 600 -5.51 -14.33 -10.28
C GLN A 600 -5.17 -13.21 -9.30
N GLN A 601 -5.27 -11.98 -9.82
CA GLN A 601 -5.11 -10.73 -9.07
C GLN A 601 -6.14 -10.57 -7.95
#